data_AF-A0A4Y9Z5J7-F1
#
_entry.id   AF-A0A4Y9Z5J7-F1
#
_cell.length_a   1.000
_cell.length_b   1.000
_cell.length_c   1.000
_cell.angle_alpha   90.00
_cell.angle_beta   90.00
_cell.angle_gamma   90.00
#
_symmetry.space_group_name_H-M   'P 1'
#
loop_
_entity.id
_entity.type
_entity.pdbx_description
1 polymer ?
#
loop_
_entity_poly.entity_id
_entity_poly.type
_entity_poly.pdbx_seq_one_letter_code
_entity_poly.pdbx_strand_id
1 'polypeptide(L)'
;MKASRRMWPSADDQAHRQEPPGVDPRLLIGKVLKGIRRSPAHPCVTLYFTDNTSYQVRVDGYDPKHRGIPKTLESDSNFEPYLASPGEHFDVHLTVANAAKVTLSDKAFDAGGRGTRWDQAHSGIALKFEEDGHWRCIWAQLAEYDDRHPVTCTFRSYHDVYLDVVRPPSKKPKSNRRRGRNRR
;
A
#
# COMPACT_ATOMS: atom_id res chain seq x y z
N MET A 1 45.60 -22.49 18.02
CA MET A 1 44.48 -22.77 17.09
C MET A 1 43.18 -22.54 17.84
N LYS A 2 42.47 -21.43 17.59
CA LYS A 2 41.19 -21.11 18.24
C LYS A 2 40.07 -21.25 17.22
N ALA A 3 39.14 -22.18 17.47
CA ALA A 3 37.97 -22.40 16.66
C ALA A 3 37.02 -21.20 16.78
N SER A 4 36.78 -20.50 15.67
CA SER A 4 35.78 -19.45 15.56
C SER A 4 34.41 -20.09 15.40
N ARG A 5 33.66 -20.17 16.51
CA ARG A 5 32.21 -20.46 16.48
C ARG A 5 31.52 -19.22 15.91
N ARG A 6 31.13 -19.27 14.64
CA ARG A 6 30.16 -18.32 14.07
C ARG A 6 28.82 -18.60 14.75
N MET A 7 28.46 -17.69 15.65
CA MET A 7 27.12 -17.60 16.21
C MET A 7 26.14 -17.37 15.06
N TRP A 8 25.15 -18.26 14.99
CA TRP A 8 23.88 -18.00 14.32
C TRP A 8 23.21 -16.79 14.98
N PRO A 9 22.41 -15.99 14.27
CA PRO A 9 21.76 -14.83 14.86
C PRO A 9 20.85 -15.27 16.01
N SER A 10 21.04 -14.62 17.17
CA SER A 10 20.26 -14.83 18.39
C SER A 10 18.81 -14.43 18.15
N ALA A 11 17.88 -15.14 18.80
CA ALA A 11 16.44 -14.88 18.78
C ALA A 11 16.03 -13.51 19.39
N ASP A 12 17.01 -12.69 19.78
CA ASP A 12 16.85 -11.36 20.39
C ASP A 12 17.04 -10.20 19.39
N ASP A 13 17.10 -10.47 18.09
CA ASP A 13 16.98 -9.43 17.05
C ASP A 13 15.51 -9.01 16.86
N GLN A 14 14.78 -8.84 17.98
CA GLN A 14 13.55 -8.07 18.04
C GLN A 14 13.91 -6.59 17.88
N ALA A 15 14.39 -6.24 16.68
CA ALA A 15 14.46 -4.86 16.24
C ALA A 15 13.09 -4.22 16.50
N HIS A 16 13.11 -3.12 17.27
CA HIS A 16 12.01 -2.21 17.52
C HIS A 16 10.91 -2.30 16.45
N ARG A 17 9.89 -3.15 16.66
CA ARG A 17 8.64 -3.04 15.92
C ARG A 17 7.99 -1.76 16.43
N GLN A 18 8.36 -0.64 15.82
CA GLN A 18 7.51 0.54 15.81
C GLN A 18 6.12 0.05 15.42
N GLU A 19 5.08 0.49 16.14
CA GLU A 19 3.71 0.17 15.73
C GLU A 19 3.58 0.46 14.23
N PRO A 20 3.02 -0.48 13.45
CA PRO A 20 2.95 -0.30 12.01
C PRO A 20 2.25 1.04 11.73
N PRO A 21 2.84 1.91 10.88
CA PRO A 21 2.25 3.20 10.58
C PRO A 21 0.82 3.01 10.06
N GLY A 22 -0.10 3.92 10.40
CA GLY A 22 -1.45 3.92 9.84
C GLY A 22 -2.59 3.93 10.86
N VAL A 23 -3.81 3.87 10.32
CA VAL A 23 -5.07 3.84 11.07
C VAL A 23 -5.75 2.47 10.91
N ASP A 24 -6.59 2.12 11.88
CA ASP A 24 -7.36 0.87 11.85
C ASP A 24 -8.32 0.85 10.63
N PRO A 25 -8.24 -0.16 9.74
CA PRO A 25 -9.17 -0.32 8.62
C PRO A 25 -10.64 -0.39 9.04
N ARG A 26 -10.95 -0.81 10.28
CA ARG A 26 -12.33 -0.83 10.79
C ARG A 26 -13.01 0.54 10.76
N LEU A 27 -12.24 1.64 10.73
CA LEU A 27 -12.77 2.99 10.55
C LEU A 27 -13.48 3.19 9.19
N LEU A 28 -13.27 2.29 8.24
CA LEU A 28 -13.91 2.34 6.93
C LEU A 28 -15.30 1.71 6.92
N ILE A 29 -15.66 0.89 7.93
CA ILE A 29 -16.92 0.16 7.97
C ILE A 29 -18.10 1.13 7.98
N GLY A 30 -19.08 0.87 7.10
CA GLY A 30 -20.26 1.70 6.90
C GLY A 30 -20.03 2.93 6.00
N LYS A 31 -18.79 3.21 5.57
CA LYS A 31 -18.55 4.29 4.61
C LYS A 31 -18.85 3.82 3.19
N VAL A 32 -19.31 4.77 2.36
CA VAL A 32 -19.57 4.54 0.94
C VAL A 32 -18.41 5.10 0.13
N LEU A 33 -17.71 4.21 -0.57
CA LEU A 33 -16.64 4.51 -1.49
C LEU A 33 -17.25 5.11 -2.77
N LYS A 34 -16.85 6.33 -3.11
CA LYS A 34 -17.27 7.04 -4.34
C LYS A 34 -16.24 6.97 -5.45
N GLY A 35 -14.98 6.66 -5.12
CA GLY A 35 -13.93 6.59 -6.11
C GLY A 35 -12.68 5.88 -5.63
N ILE A 36 -11.98 5.25 -6.57
CA ILE A 36 -10.70 4.58 -6.37
C ILE A 36 -9.68 5.17 -7.35
N ARG A 37 -8.45 5.37 -6.89
CA ARG A 37 -7.36 5.82 -7.77
C ARG A 37 -6.04 5.19 -7.38
N ARG A 38 -5.46 4.43 -8.30
CA ARG A 38 -4.06 3.98 -8.21
C ARG A 38 -3.12 5.12 -8.58
N SER A 39 -2.11 5.38 -7.76
CA SER A 39 -1.11 6.39 -8.08
C SER A 39 -0.23 5.94 -9.25
N PRO A 40 0.06 6.82 -10.24
CA PRO A 40 0.94 6.50 -11.35
C PRO A 40 2.44 6.58 -10.97
N ALA A 41 2.76 7.23 -9.85
CA ALA A 41 4.15 7.54 -9.47
C ALA A 41 4.64 6.80 -8.23
N HIS A 42 3.71 6.28 -7.42
CA HIS A 42 3.99 5.71 -6.11
C HIS A 42 3.15 4.44 -5.91
N PRO A 43 3.64 3.45 -5.15
CA PRO A 43 2.88 2.25 -4.83
C PRO A 43 1.84 2.56 -3.77
N CYS A 44 0.77 3.25 -4.18
CA CYS A 44 -0.33 3.59 -3.31
C CYS A 44 -1.66 3.64 -4.07
N VAL A 45 -2.73 3.29 -3.36
CA VAL A 45 -4.11 3.35 -3.84
C VAL A 45 -4.88 4.28 -2.92
N THR A 46 -5.54 5.28 -3.49
CA THR A 46 -6.38 6.23 -2.76
C THR A 46 -7.85 5.83 -2.89
N LEU A 47 -8.52 5.78 -1.74
CA LEU A 47 -9.93 5.51 -1.57
C LEU A 47 -10.65 6.81 -1.19
N TYR A 48 -11.63 7.22 -2.01
CA TYR A 48 -12.41 8.44 -1.80
C TYR A 48 -13.81 8.08 -1.33
N PHE A 49 -14.26 8.66 -0.23
CA PHE A 49 -15.57 8.37 0.37
C PHE A 49 -16.56 9.52 0.21
N THR A 50 -17.86 9.21 0.27
CA THR A 50 -18.96 10.17 0.12
C THR A 50 -18.99 11.22 1.22
N ASP A 51 -18.53 10.88 2.43
CA ASP A 51 -18.39 11.78 3.58
C ASP A 51 -17.21 12.78 3.46
N ASN A 52 -16.60 12.87 2.27
CA ASN A 52 -15.42 13.68 1.96
C ASN A 52 -14.15 13.29 2.74
N THR A 53 -14.13 12.12 3.38
CA THR A 53 -12.89 11.53 3.86
C THR A 53 -12.16 10.80 2.73
N SER A 54 -10.86 10.65 2.88
CA SER A 54 -10.03 9.93 1.91
C SER A 54 -8.94 9.19 2.65
N TYR A 55 -8.69 7.97 2.21
CA TYR A 55 -7.70 7.08 2.81
C TYR A 55 -6.78 6.55 1.73
N GLN A 56 -5.57 6.15 2.11
CA GLN A 56 -4.59 5.65 1.18
C GLN A 56 -4.00 4.35 1.70
N VAL A 57 -4.03 3.30 0.89
CA VAL A 57 -3.24 2.10 1.12
C VAL A 57 -1.81 2.38 0.65
N ARG A 58 -0.84 2.23 1.56
CA ARG A 58 0.57 2.57 1.36
C ARG A 58 1.46 1.39 1.71
N VAL A 59 2.62 1.32 1.08
CA VAL A 59 3.62 0.28 1.36
C VAL A 59 4.53 0.72 2.51
N ASP A 60 4.73 -0.17 3.47
CA ASP A 60 5.63 0.07 4.58
C ASP A 60 7.10 0.19 4.10
N GLY A 61 7.83 1.10 4.73
CA GLY A 61 9.20 1.46 4.36
C GLY A 61 9.37 2.13 3.00
N TYR A 62 8.29 2.55 2.31
CA TYR A 62 8.38 3.32 1.07
C TYR A 62 8.45 4.82 1.33
N ASP A 63 9.54 5.47 0.88
CA ASP A 63 9.68 6.93 0.89
C ASP A 63 9.52 7.51 -0.54
N PRO A 64 8.50 8.35 -0.79
CA PRO A 64 8.34 9.04 -2.07
C PRO A 64 9.54 9.88 -2.54
N LYS A 65 10.36 10.39 -1.61
CA LYS A 65 11.59 11.17 -1.89
C LYS A 65 12.78 10.28 -2.20
N HIS A 66 12.84 9.12 -1.55
CA HIS A 66 13.91 8.12 -1.70
C HIS A 66 13.29 6.79 -2.10
N ARG A 67 12.83 6.71 -3.36
CA ARG A 67 11.91 5.65 -3.84
C ARG A 67 12.45 4.23 -3.72
N GLY A 68 13.77 4.06 -3.62
CA GLY A 68 14.41 2.75 -3.54
C GLY A 68 14.05 1.85 -4.73
N ILE A 69 13.97 0.55 -4.49
CA ILE A 69 13.57 -0.44 -5.48
C ILE A 69 12.03 -0.34 -5.69
N PRO A 70 11.54 -0.27 -6.94
CA PRO A 70 10.11 -0.15 -7.24
C PRO A 70 9.31 -1.33 -6.69
N LYS A 71 8.36 -1.06 -5.81
CA LYS A 71 7.35 -2.02 -5.35
C LYS A 71 6.05 -1.78 -6.13
N THR A 72 5.24 -2.81 -6.36
CA THR A 72 3.91 -2.68 -6.95
C THR A 72 2.85 -3.05 -5.91
N LEU A 73 1.72 -2.33 -5.95
CA LEU A 73 0.52 -2.81 -5.28
C LEU A 73 -0.20 -3.80 -6.19
N GLU A 74 -0.69 -4.86 -5.59
CA GLU A 74 -1.48 -5.91 -6.23
C GLU A 74 -2.80 -6.04 -5.49
N SER A 75 -3.76 -6.65 -6.17
CA SER A 75 -5.04 -7.00 -5.58
C SER A 75 -5.60 -8.31 -6.11
N ASP A 76 -6.66 -8.79 -5.45
CA ASP A 76 -7.42 -9.92 -5.96
C ASP A 76 -7.97 -9.63 -7.36
N SER A 77 -8.14 -10.66 -8.19
CA SER A 77 -8.59 -10.51 -9.58
C SER A 77 -9.95 -9.80 -9.73
N ASN A 78 -10.80 -9.88 -8.69
CA ASN A 78 -12.10 -9.19 -8.66
C ASN A 78 -11.98 -7.69 -8.35
N PHE A 79 -10.80 -7.24 -7.90
CA PHE A 79 -10.51 -5.84 -7.57
C PHE A 79 -9.60 -5.16 -8.59
N GLU A 80 -8.82 -5.93 -9.35
CA GLU A 80 -7.96 -5.43 -10.43
C GLU A 80 -8.67 -4.50 -11.44
N PRO A 81 -9.94 -4.73 -11.86
CA PRO A 81 -10.61 -3.81 -12.78
C PRO A 81 -10.69 -2.36 -12.29
N TYR A 82 -10.67 -2.12 -10.96
CA TYR A 82 -10.68 -0.79 -10.37
C TYR A 82 -9.27 -0.19 -10.20
N LEU A 83 -8.22 -0.99 -10.42
CA LEU A 83 -6.82 -0.65 -10.20
C LEU A 83 -5.96 -0.73 -11.48
N ALA A 84 -6.53 -1.24 -12.58
CA ALA A 84 -5.82 -1.57 -13.81
C ALA A 84 -5.23 -0.35 -14.54
N SER A 85 -5.86 0.83 -14.44
CA SER A 85 -5.36 2.06 -15.06
C SER A 85 -4.70 2.99 -14.03
N PRO A 86 -3.35 3.09 -13.99
CA PRO A 86 -2.67 4.02 -13.11
C PRO A 86 -3.05 5.47 -13.41
N GLY A 87 -3.36 6.24 -12.37
CA GLY A 87 -3.67 7.67 -12.47
C GLY A 87 -5.13 7.99 -12.79
N GLU A 88 -5.88 7.06 -13.35
CA GLU A 88 -7.31 7.19 -13.62
C GLU A 88 -8.12 7.15 -12.32
N HIS A 89 -9.19 7.95 -12.29
CA HIS A 89 -10.14 7.96 -11.18
C HIS A 89 -11.34 7.09 -11.59
N PHE A 90 -11.53 5.99 -10.88
CA PHE A 90 -12.64 5.09 -11.10
C PHE A 90 -13.77 5.45 -10.17
N ASP A 91 -14.84 6.01 -10.72
CA ASP A 91 -16.08 6.26 -9.99
C ASP A 91 -16.74 4.92 -9.64
N VAL A 92 -17.02 4.74 -8.36
CA VAL A 92 -17.68 3.55 -7.83
C VAL A 92 -18.72 3.96 -6.80
N HIS A 93 -19.62 3.06 -6.45
CA HIS A 93 -20.56 3.29 -5.35
C HIS A 93 -20.64 2.00 -4.53
N LEU A 94 -19.65 1.80 -3.68
CA LEU A 94 -19.48 0.55 -2.91
C LEU A 94 -19.48 0.83 -1.41
N THR A 95 -20.31 0.12 -0.66
CA THR A 95 -20.48 0.28 0.78
C THR A 95 -19.58 -0.71 1.51
N VAL A 96 -18.69 -0.21 2.37
CA VAL A 96 -17.76 -1.08 3.10
C VAL A 96 -18.51 -1.81 4.21
N ALA A 97 -18.87 -3.06 3.95
CA ALA A 97 -19.47 -3.96 4.93
C ALA A 97 -18.49 -4.35 6.04
N ASN A 98 -17.22 -4.56 5.66
CA ASN A 98 -16.18 -4.94 6.61
C ASN A 98 -14.80 -4.51 6.09
N ALA A 99 -13.86 -4.29 7.01
CA ALA A 99 -12.51 -3.91 6.68
C ALA A 99 -11.54 -4.39 7.77
N ALA A 100 -10.40 -4.94 7.36
CA ALA A 100 -9.42 -5.49 8.28
C ALA A 100 -8.00 -5.38 7.73
N LYS A 101 -7.03 -5.27 8.64
CA LYS A 101 -5.64 -5.62 8.36
C LYS A 101 -5.53 -7.13 8.50
N VAL A 102 -5.03 -7.80 7.47
CA VAL A 102 -4.90 -9.27 7.43
C VAL A 102 -3.44 -9.66 7.27
N THR A 103 -3.10 -10.87 7.72
CA THR A 103 -1.79 -11.47 7.45
C THR A 103 -1.96 -12.48 6.32
N LEU A 104 -1.21 -12.27 5.25
CA LEU A 104 -1.09 -13.14 4.09
C LEU A 104 0.19 -13.97 4.21
N SER A 105 0.22 -15.13 3.56
CA SER A 105 1.36 -16.04 3.55
C SER A 105 1.56 -16.54 2.14
N ASP A 106 2.57 -16.01 1.47
CA ASP A 106 2.80 -16.22 0.04
C ASP A 106 4.19 -16.81 -0.23
N LYS A 107 4.33 -17.45 -1.40
CA LYS A 107 5.59 -18.05 -1.84
C LYS A 107 6.50 -16.99 -2.47
N ALA A 108 7.51 -16.57 -1.73
CA ALA A 108 8.60 -15.75 -2.23
C ALA A 108 9.68 -16.61 -2.91
N PHE A 109 10.47 -15.99 -3.78
CA PHE A 109 11.44 -16.69 -4.63
C PHE A 109 12.66 -15.83 -4.97
N ASP A 110 13.84 -16.45 -5.02
CA ASP A 110 15.08 -15.83 -5.49
C ASP A 110 15.92 -16.84 -6.29
N ALA A 111 16.04 -16.61 -7.61
CA ALA A 111 16.85 -17.39 -8.52
C ALA A 111 18.36 -17.20 -8.29
N GLY A 112 18.80 -15.99 -7.95
CA GLY A 112 20.21 -15.62 -7.77
C GLY A 112 20.80 -16.05 -6.43
N GLY A 113 19.95 -16.19 -5.40
CA GLY A 113 20.36 -16.60 -4.05
C GLY A 113 20.66 -18.09 -3.88
N ARG A 114 20.14 -18.95 -4.79
CA ARG A 114 20.30 -20.43 -4.95
C ARG A 114 19.05 -21.11 -5.56
N GLY A 115 18.08 -20.35 -6.09
CA GLY A 115 16.78 -20.89 -6.50
C GLY A 115 15.87 -21.19 -5.30
N THR A 116 16.06 -20.49 -4.19
CA THR A 116 15.34 -20.72 -2.94
C THR A 116 13.91 -20.20 -3.03
N ARG A 117 12.97 -20.99 -2.54
CA ARG A 117 11.57 -20.60 -2.31
C ARG A 117 11.29 -20.66 -0.82
N TRP A 118 10.56 -19.68 -0.30
CA TRP A 118 10.16 -19.67 1.11
C TRP A 118 8.77 -19.08 1.27
N ASP A 119 8.12 -19.44 2.38
CA ASP A 119 6.89 -18.78 2.79
C ASP A 119 7.23 -17.44 3.44
N GLN A 120 6.64 -16.37 2.91
CA GLN A 120 6.77 -15.04 3.45
C GLN A 120 5.42 -14.57 3.98
N ALA A 121 5.36 -14.33 5.29
CA ALA A 121 4.22 -13.66 5.91
C ALA A 121 4.34 -12.15 5.70
N HIS A 122 3.23 -11.50 5.34
CA HIS A 122 3.14 -10.05 5.22
C HIS A 122 1.72 -9.55 5.46
N SER A 123 1.56 -8.24 5.57
CA SER A 123 0.29 -7.58 5.87
C SER A 123 -0.39 -7.11 4.60
N GLY A 124 -1.70 -7.36 4.52
CA GLY A 124 -2.62 -6.84 3.50
C GLY A 124 -3.71 -5.96 4.13
N ILE A 125 -4.36 -5.15 3.29
CA ILE A 125 -5.64 -4.50 3.63
C ILE A 125 -6.75 -5.24 2.91
N ALA A 126 -7.70 -5.79 3.68
CA ALA A 126 -8.86 -6.49 3.15
C ALA A 126 -10.12 -5.64 3.33
N LEU A 127 -10.89 -5.49 2.26
CA LEU A 127 -12.17 -4.78 2.24
C LEU A 127 -13.26 -5.75 1.78
N LYS A 128 -14.42 -5.70 2.43
CA LYS A 128 -15.63 -6.40 2.01
C LYS A 128 -16.69 -5.37 1.69
N PHE A 129 -17.34 -5.54 0.54
CA PHE A 129 -18.40 -4.64 0.09
C PHE A 129 -19.78 -5.27 0.27
N GLU A 130 -20.80 -4.48 0.55
CA GLU A 130 -22.18 -4.97 0.71
C GLU A 130 -22.75 -5.47 -0.63
N GLU A 131 -22.31 -4.89 -1.73
CA GLU A 131 -22.86 -5.10 -3.07
C GLU A 131 -22.61 -6.50 -3.61
N ASP A 132 -21.46 -7.09 -3.30
CA ASP A 132 -21.08 -8.43 -3.76
C ASP A 132 -20.74 -9.40 -2.62
N GLY A 133 -20.56 -8.91 -1.39
CA GLY A 133 -20.22 -9.72 -0.24
C GLY A 133 -18.85 -10.41 -0.33
N HIS A 134 -17.99 -10.03 -1.27
CA HIS A 134 -16.68 -10.64 -1.47
C HIS A 134 -15.58 -9.83 -0.77
N TRP A 135 -14.61 -10.54 -0.20
CA TRP A 135 -13.38 -9.92 0.29
C TRP A 135 -12.48 -9.56 -0.88
N ARG A 136 -11.88 -8.39 -0.79
CA ARG A 136 -10.92 -7.85 -1.74
C ARG A 136 -9.69 -7.40 -0.98
N CYS A 137 -8.57 -8.06 -1.22
CA CYS A 137 -7.29 -7.83 -0.58
C CYS A 137 -6.42 -6.95 -1.46
N ILE A 138 -5.67 -6.06 -0.81
CA ILE A 138 -4.65 -5.21 -1.40
C ILE A 138 -3.35 -5.50 -0.66
N TRP A 139 -2.29 -5.79 -1.39
CA TRP A 139 -0.96 -6.03 -0.85
C TRP A 139 0.13 -5.45 -1.74
N ALA A 140 1.38 -5.54 -1.29
CA ALA A 140 2.53 -5.08 -2.04
C ALA A 140 3.47 -6.22 -2.37
N GLN A 141 3.99 -6.21 -3.60
CA GLN A 141 5.06 -7.10 -4.03
C GLN A 141 6.20 -6.32 -4.68
N LEU A 142 7.36 -6.96 -4.71
CA LEU A 142 8.49 -6.64 -5.57
C LEU A 142 8.72 -7.88 -6.40
N ALA A 143 8.69 -7.74 -7.73
CA ALA A 143 8.98 -8.82 -8.65
C ALA A 143 9.97 -8.34 -9.72
N GLU A 144 11.02 -9.12 -9.92
CA GLU A 144 11.97 -8.94 -11.01
C GLU A 144 11.81 -10.09 -11.99
N TYR A 145 11.99 -9.77 -13.28
CA TYR A 145 11.85 -10.70 -14.39
C TYR A 145 13.13 -10.67 -15.22
N ASP A 146 13.46 -11.79 -15.87
CA ASP A 146 14.60 -11.88 -16.78
C ASP A 146 14.40 -10.93 -17.96
N ASP A 147 15.34 -10.01 -18.18
CA ASP A 147 15.33 -9.05 -19.30
C ASP A 147 15.24 -9.75 -20.66
N ARG A 148 15.78 -10.97 -20.78
CA ARG A 148 15.74 -11.77 -22.02
C ARG A 148 14.43 -12.54 -22.18
N HIS A 149 13.79 -12.88 -21.06
CA HIS A 149 12.53 -13.63 -21.03
C HIS A 149 11.59 -12.99 -20.00
N PRO A 150 10.82 -11.95 -20.38
CA PRO A 150 10.00 -11.17 -19.46
C PRO A 150 8.93 -11.97 -18.71
N VAL A 151 8.64 -13.19 -19.14
CA VAL A 151 7.73 -14.14 -18.46
C VAL A 151 8.40 -14.91 -17.31
N THR A 152 9.72 -14.88 -17.23
CA THR A 152 10.51 -15.64 -16.25
C THR A 152 10.81 -14.76 -15.06
N CYS A 153 10.08 -14.95 -13.96
CA CYS A 153 10.35 -14.27 -12.69
C CYS A 153 11.66 -14.78 -12.09
N THR A 154 12.60 -13.87 -11.80
CA THR A 154 13.91 -14.17 -11.19
C THR A 154 13.93 -13.89 -9.70
N PHE A 155 13.12 -12.93 -9.25
CA PHE A 155 12.98 -12.58 -7.84
C PHE A 155 11.55 -12.17 -7.53
N ARG A 156 11.04 -12.58 -6.37
CA ARG A 156 9.75 -12.14 -5.83
C ARG A 156 9.80 -12.07 -4.32
N SER A 157 9.42 -10.92 -3.78
CA SER A 157 9.18 -10.72 -2.35
C SER A 157 7.93 -9.89 -2.09
N TYR A 158 7.39 -10.00 -0.89
CA TYR A 158 6.19 -9.31 -0.43
C TYR A 158 6.52 -8.27 0.61
N HIS A 159 5.65 -7.26 0.72
CA HIS A 159 5.81 -6.16 1.67
C HIS A 159 4.52 -5.87 2.42
N ASP A 160 4.67 -5.42 3.65
CA ASP A 160 3.54 -4.95 4.46
C ASP A 160 2.91 -3.71 3.85
N VAL A 161 1.59 -3.66 3.86
CA VAL A 161 0.83 -2.44 3.59
C VAL A 161 0.09 -1.95 4.83
N TYR A 162 -0.23 -0.67 4.80
CA TYR A 162 -1.01 -0.01 5.84
C TYR A 162 -2.00 1.00 5.27
N LEU A 163 -3.00 1.36 6.06
CA LEU A 163 -4.00 2.37 5.72
C LEU A 163 -3.63 3.70 6.36
N ASP A 164 -3.62 4.78 5.58
CA ASP A 164 -3.30 6.14 6.05
C ASP A 164 -4.46 7.10 5.75
N VAL A 165 -4.58 8.17 6.54
CA VAL A 165 -5.60 9.21 6.33
C VAL A 165 -5.03 10.29 5.41
N VAL A 166 -5.69 10.53 4.28
CA VAL A 166 -5.32 11.64 3.38
C VAL A 166 -5.89 12.93 3.94
N ARG A 167 -5.05 13.74 4.56
CA ARG A 167 -5.45 15.08 5.02
C ARG A 167 -5.64 15.99 3.80
N PRO A 168 -6.74 16.76 3.73
CA PRO A 168 -6.87 17.79 2.71
C PRO A 168 -5.70 18.77 2.83
N PRO A 169 -5.13 19.25 1.72
CA PRO A 169 -4.15 20.32 1.79
C PRO A 169 -4.79 21.52 2.49
N SER A 170 -4.18 21.99 3.58
CA SER A 170 -4.65 23.17 4.29
C SER A 170 -4.72 24.33 3.30
N LYS A 171 -5.92 24.81 2.98
CA LYS A 171 -6.11 25.97 2.11
C LYS A 171 -5.33 27.13 2.71
N LYS A 172 -4.22 27.53 2.08
CA LYS A 172 -3.45 28.71 2.52
C LYS A 172 -4.44 29.89 2.60
N PRO A 173 -4.54 30.60 3.74
CA PRO A 173 -5.43 31.74 3.84
C PRO A 173 -5.01 32.77 2.80
N LYS A 174 -5.94 33.12 1.89
CA LYS A 174 -5.74 34.23 0.95
C LYS A 174 -5.56 35.50 1.80
N SER A 175 -4.30 35.93 1.94
CA SER A 175 -3.96 37.24 2.51
C SER A 175 -4.66 38.30 1.67
N ASN A 176 -5.75 38.82 2.23
CA ASN A 176 -6.56 39.86 1.61
C ASN A 176 -5.75 41.16 1.71
N ARG A 177 -4.82 41.35 0.76
CA ARG A 177 -4.09 42.61 0.59
C ARG A 177 -5.11 43.66 0.16
N ARG A 178 -5.82 44.23 1.15
CA ARG A 178 -6.58 45.47 1.02
C ARG A 178 -5.61 46.52 0.49
N ARG A 179 -5.63 46.74 -0.83
CA ARG A 179 -5.01 47.90 -1.47
C ARG A 179 -5.68 49.12 -0.87
N GLY A 180 -4.96 49.80 0.02
CA GLY A 180 -5.31 51.11 0.51
C GLY A 180 -5.51 52.04 -0.67
N ARG A 181 -6.75 52.49 -0.82
CA ARG A 181 -7.19 53.53 -1.74
C ARG A 181 -6.63 54.86 -1.23
N ASN A 182 -5.42 55.23 -1.65
CA ASN A 182 -4.93 56.58 -1.42
C ASN A 182 -5.64 57.53 -2.39
N ARG A 183 -6.60 58.27 -1.84
CA ARG A 183 -7.03 59.57 -2.37
C ARG A 183 -5.90 60.56 -2.08
N ARG A 184 -5.39 61.21 -3.11
CA ARG A 184 -4.99 62.61 -3.11
C ARG A 184 -5.03 63.10 -4.56
#